data_AF-A0A447JIQ8-F1
#
_entry.id   AF-A0A447JIQ8-F1
#
_cell.length_a   1.000
_cell.length_b   1.000
_cell.length_c   1.000
_cell.angle_alpha   90.00
_cell.angle_beta   90.00
_cell.angle_gamma   90.00
#
_symmetry.space_group_name_H-M   'P 1'
#
loop_
_entity.id
_entity.type
_entity.pdbx_description
1 polymer ?
#
loop_
_entity_poly.entity_id
_entity_poly.type
_entity_poly.pdbx_seq_one_letter_code
_entity_poly.pdbx_strand_id
1 'polypeptide(L)'
;MRFRRKSVVKTTINLVPENEVLNVLEGDDAETNALRAKRRCQKCGTAMDSYLIDPKRKLHVCGNNPTCDGYEIEEGEFRIKGYDGPIVECEKCGSEMHLKNGAFW
;
A
#
# COMPACT_ATOMS: atom_id res chain seq x y z
N MET A 1 37.00 -24.55 -2.21
CA MET A 1 36.16 -23.32 -2.21
C MET A 1 34.69 -23.72 -2.04
N ARG A 2 34.09 -23.59 -0.85
CA ARG A 2 32.65 -23.89 -0.66
C ARG A 2 31.83 -22.64 -1.00
N PHE A 3 31.19 -22.63 -2.17
CA PHE A 3 30.20 -21.61 -2.54
C PHE A 3 28.98 -21.74 -1.60
N ARG A 4 28.92 -20.89 -0.58
CA ARG A 4 27.80 -20.82 0.35
C ARG A 4 26.61 -20.26 -0.45
N ARG A 5 25.63 -21.12 -0.77
CA ARG A 5 24.41 -20.72 -1.50
C ARG A 5 23.78 -19.53 -0.76
N LYS A 6 23.73 -18.37 -1.43
CA LYS A 6 23.05 -17.18 -0.92
C LYS A 6 21.57 -17.57 -0.77
N SER A 7 21.06 -17.59 0.46
CA SER A 7 19.67 -17.90 0.74
C SER A 7 18.80 -16.83 0.08
N VAL A 8 18.01 -17.22 -0.91
CA VAL A 8 17.03 -16.32 -1.52
C VAL A 8 15.93 -16.03 -0.50
N VAL A 9 15.72 -14.75 -0.22
CA VAL A 9 14.58 -14.31 0.60
C VAL A 9 13.33 -14.44 -0.27
N LYS A 10 12.39 -15.27 0.16
CA LYS A 10 11.12 -15.51 -0.57
C LYS A 10 9.95 -14.68 -0.03
N THR A 11 10.18 -13.85 0.99
CA THR A 11 9.15 -13.04 1.61
C THR A 11 8.87 -11.83 0.73
N THR A 12 7.67 -11.76 0.16
CA THR A 12 7.15 -10.59 -0.56
C THR A 12 6.07 -9.92 0.28
N ILE A 13 6.02 -8.58 0.21
CA ILE A 13 4.96 -7.78 0.81
C ILE A 13 4.17 -7.17 -0.34
N ASN A 14 2.86 -7.35 -0.33
CA ASN A 14 1.99 -6.76 -1.34
C ASN A 14 1.82 -5.28 -1.06
N LEU A 15 2.11 -4.46 -2.07
CA LEU A 15 1.91 -3.02 -2.03
C LEU A 15 0.51 -2.73 -2.56
N VAL A 16 -0.38 -2.20 -1.73
CA VAL A 16 -1.75 -1.87 -2.12
C VAL A 16 -1.79 -0.41 -2.60
N PRO A 17 -2.13 -0.12 -3.88
CA PRO A 17 -2.19 1.26 -4.35
C PRO A 17 -3.35 2.03 -3.68
N GLU A 18 -3.10 3.29 -3.31
CA GLU A 18 -4.13 4.14 -2.69
C GLU A 18 -5.23 4.57 -3.68
N ASN A 19 -4.99 4.50 -4.99
CA ASN A 19 -5.90 5.01 -6.01
C ASN A 19 -7.27 4.26 -6.03
N GLU A 20 -7.34 3.04 -5.50
CA GLU A 20 -8.62 2.32 -5.35
C GLU A 20 -9.45 2.78 -4.14
N VAL A 21 -8.88 3.61 -3.25
CA VAL A 21 -9.53 4.03 -1.98
C VAL A 21 -10.27 5.36 -2.13
N LEU A 22 -9.94 6.16 -3.16
CA LEU A 22 -10.60 7.43 -3.47
C LEU A 22 -12.01 7.15 -4.01
N ASN A 23 -12.98 7.64 -3.27
CA ASN A 23 -14.39 7.35 -3.44
C ASN A 23 -14.90 7.74 -4.82
N VAL A 24 -15.61 6.80 -5.45
CA VAL A 24 -16.45 6.90 -6.66
C VAL A 24 -17.65 7.87 -6.48
N LEU A 25 -17.59 8.82 -5.53
CA LEU A 25 -18.75 9.60 -5.07
C LEU A 25 -18.61 11.12 -5.14
N GLU A 26 -17.45 11.69 -5.47
CA GLU A 26 -17.31 13.14 -5.67
C GLU A 26 -16.87 13.42 -7.10
N GLY A 27 -17.65 14.25 -7.80
CA GLY A 27 -17.58 14.47 -9.25
C GLY A 27 -16.27 15.05 -9.77
N ASP A 28 -16.28 15.47 -11.04
CA ASP A 28 -15.18 15.93 -11.91
C ASP A 28 -14.01 16.71 -11.21
N ASP A 29 -14.29 17.48 -10.17
CA ASP A 29 -13.30 18.21 -9.36
C ASP A 29 -12.42 17.35 -8.43
N ALA A 30 -12.90 16.17 -8.00
CA ALA A 30 -12.18 15.29 -7.08
C ALA A 30 -10.96 14.63 -7.74
N GLU A 31 -11.04 14.32 -9.03
CA GLU A 31 -9.92 13.74 -9.78
C GLU A 31 -8.77 14.77 -9.91
N THR A 32 -9.12 16.03 -10.17
CA THR A 32 -8.16 17.13 -10.24
C THR A 32 -7.50 17.41 -8.89
N ASN A 33 -8.27 17.37 -7.79
CA ASN A 33 -7.73 17.57 -6.45
C ASN A 33 -6.86 16.39 -5.99
N ALA A 34 -7.24 15.16 -6.32
CA ALA A 34 -6.44 13.96 -6.06
C ALA A 34 -5.09 14.02 -6.80
N LEU A 35 -5.07 14.46 -8.06
CA LEU A 35 -3.84 14.67 -8.82
C LEU A 35 -2.94 15.77 -8.22
N ARG A 36 -3.54 16.82 -7.63
CA ARG A 36 -2.79 17.87 -6.91
C ARG A 36 -2.27 17.44 -5.55
N ALA A 37 -2.98 16.55 -4.86
CA ALA A 37 -2.60 16.00 -3.58
C ALA A 37 -1.46 14.97 -3.68
N LYS A 38 -1.15 14.46 -4.89
CA LYS A 38 0.01 13.60 -5.10
C LYS A 38 1.30 14.32 -4.74
N ARG A 39 2.09 13.72 -3.85
CA ARG A 39 3.44 14.20 -3.53
C ARG A 39 4.28 14.22 -4.80
N ARG A 40 5.14 15.23 -4.93
CA ARG A 40 6.11 15.32 -6.03
C ARG A 40 7.46 14.85 -5.55
N CYS A 41 8.11 14.02 -6.37
CA CYS A 41 9.44 13.52 -6.07
C CYS A 41 10.42 14.68 -5.96
N GLN A 42 11.16 14.77 -4.86
CA GLN A 42 12.15 15.83 -4.64
C GLN A 42 13.33 15.77 -5.63
N LYS A 43 13.55 14.61 -6.28
CA LYS A 43 14.66 14.42 -7.23
C LYS A 43 14.32 14.85 -8.66
N CYS A 44 13.09 14.62 -9.12
CA CYS A 44 12.71 14.84 -10.53
C CYS A 44 11.42 15.63 -10.73
N GLY A 45 10.70 15.98 -9.65
CA GLY A 45 9.44 16.74 -9.72
C GLY A 45 8.23 15.97 -10.25
N THR A 46 8.41 14.71 -10.66
CA THR A 46 7.33 13.83 -11.13
C THR A 46 6.35 13.52 -9.99
N ALA A 47 5.07 13.35 -10.33
CA ALA A 47 4.08 12.85 -9.40
C ALA A 47 4.49 11.47 -8.86
N MET A 48 4.35 11.28 -7.55
CA MET A 48 4.62 10.02 -6.87
C MET A 48 3.32 9.23 -6.71
N ASP A 49 3.43 7.91 -6.77
CA ASP A 49 2.33 6.99 -6.49
C ASP A 49 2.44 6.47 -5.06
N SER A 50 1.31 6.48 -4.37
CA SER A 50 1.17 6.09 -2.97
C SER A 50 0.75 4.64 -2.86
N TYR A 51 1.52 3.86 -2.11
CA TYR A 51 1.27 2.46 -1.79
C TYR A 51 1.17 2.27 -0.29
N LEU A 52 0.19 1.50 0.17
CA LEU A 52 0.03 1.14 1.57
C LEU A 52 0.72 -0.20 1.81
N ILE A 53 1.69 -0.20 2.74
CA ILE A 53 2.42 -1.42 3.16
C ILE A 53 1.74 -2.00 4.41
N ASP A 54 1.48 -1.12 5.37
CA ASP A 54 0.92 -1.44 6.67
C ASP A 54 -0.11 -0.36 7.02
N PRO A 55 -1.04 -0.63 7.95
CA PRO A 55 -1.94 0.40 8.49
C PRO A 55 -1.20 1.57 9.17
N LYS A 56 0.12 1.46 9.36
CA LYS A 56 0.96 2.51 9.96
C LYS A 56 1.88 3.23 8.98
N ARG A 57 2.05 2.69 7.77
CA ARG A 57 3.11 3.10 6.84
C ARG A 57 2.62 3.11 5.41
N LYS A 58 2.77 4.27 4.78
CA LYS A 58 2.56 4.49 3.35
C LYS A 58 3.89 4.76 2.67
N LEU A 59 4.11 4.14 1.53
CA LEU A 59 5.26 4.29 0.67
C LEU A 59 4.86 5.12 -0.55
N HIS A 60 5.51 6.25 -0.75
CA HIS A 60 5.43 7.01 -1.98
C HIS A 60 6.60 6.61 -2.87
N VAL A 61 6.32 6.15 -4.08
CA VAL A 61 7.33 5.80 -5.08
C VAL A 61 7.21 6.76 -6.24
N CYS A 62 8.34 7.24 -6.76
CA CYS A 62 8.35 8.07 -7.96
C CYS A 62 7.77 7.30 -9.16
N GLY A 63 6.87 7.93 -9.93
CA GLY A 63 6.30 7.33 -11.15
C GLY A 63 7.33 7.08 -12.26
N ASN A 64 8.56 7.59 -12.14
CA ASN A 64 9.67 7.35 -13.07
C ASN A 64 10.64 6.24 -12.59
N ASN A 65 10.23 5.39 -11.64
CA ASN A 65 10.96 4.20 -11.23
C ASN A 65 10.98 3.16 -12.38
N PRO A 66 12.11 2.51 -12.73
CA PRO A 66 13.39 2.40 -12.01
C PRO A 66 14.45 3.46 -12.34
N THR A 67 14.14 4.42 -13.20
CA THR A 67 15.09 5.50 -13.58
C THR A 67 15.34 6.47 -12.43
N CYS A 68 14.39 6.57 -11.48
CA CYS A 68 14.48 7.42 -10.31
C CYS A 68 14.24 6.63 -9.02
N ASP A 69 15.27 6.43 -8.20
CA ASP A 69 15.19 5.85 -6.85
C ASP A 69 14.63 6.84 -5.80
N GLY A 70 13.67 7.66 -6.20
CA GLY A 70 12.97 8.58 -5.32
C GLY A 70 11.83 7.86 -4.63
N TYR A 71 11.97 7.56 -3.35
CA TYR A 71 10.88 7.06 -2.52
C TYR A 71 10.81 7.83 -1.21
N GLU A 72 9.63 7.88 -0.62
CA GLU A 72 9.37 8.50 0.66
C GLU A 72 8.44 7.61 1.48
N ILE A 73 8.64 7.57 2.79
CA ILE A 73 7.82 6.76 3.69
C ILE A 73 7.08 7.73 4.60
N GLU A 74 5.76 7.74 4.49
CA GLU A 74 4.86 8.50 5.34
C GLU A 74 4.34 7.59 6.45
N GLU A 75 4.72 7.91 7.69
CA GLU A 75 4.18 7.25 8.88
C GLU A 75 2.86 7.93 9.25
N GLY A 76 1.81 7.14 9.38
CA GLY A 76 0.46 7.64 9.64
C GLY A 76 -0.50 6.49 9.91
N GLU A 77 -1.68 6.79 10.46
CA GLU A 77 -2.70 5.77 10.70
C GLU A 77 -3.62 5.67 9.48
N PHE A 78 -3.38 4.67 8.64
CA PHE A 78 -4.16 4.41 7.43
C PHE A 78 -5.16 3.29 7.68
N ARG A 79 -6.44 3.61 7.51
CA ARG A 79 -7.51 2.62 7.58
C ARG A 79 -7.70 1.98 6.20
N ILE A 80 -7.38 0.69 6.11
CA ILE A 80 -7.70 -0.12 4.93
C ILE A 80 -9.18 -0.46 5.01
N LYS A 81 -9.98 -0.02 4.03
CA LYS A 81 -11.44 -0.25 3.96
C LYS A 81 -11.86 -1.74 4.07
N GLY A 82 -10.93 -2.68 3.93
CA GLY A 82 -11.19 -4.12 4.07
C GLY A 82 -11.31 -4.65 5.50
N TYR A 83 -11.08 -3.83 6.54
CA TYR A 83 -11.12 -4.27 7.95
C TYR A 83 -12.41 -3.95 8.70
N ASP A 84 -13.43 -3.38 8.06
CA ASP A 84 -14.75 -3.12 8.69
C ASP A 84 -15.67 -4.36 8.70
N GLY A 85 -15.08 -5.56 8.61
CA GLY A 85 -15.81 -6.82 8.73
C GLY A 85 -16.04 -7.19 10.20
N PRO A 86 -17.10 -7.95 10.53
CA PRO A 86 -17.31 -8.42 11.89
C PRO A 86 -16.11 -9.24 12.35
N ILE A 87 -15.59 -8.92 13.55
CA ILE A 87 -14.57 -9.72 14.21
C ILE A 87 -15.29 -10.94 14.79
N VAL A 88 -14.85 -12.13 14.40
CA VAL A 88 -15.43 -13.40 14.86
C VAL A 88 -14.39 -14.14 15.70
N GLU A 89 -14.82 -14.79 16.77
CA GLU A 89 -13.95 -15.61 17.59
C GLU A 89 -13.74 -16.99 16.95
N CYS A 90 -12.49 -17.44 16.85
CA CYS A 90 -12.19 -18.77 16.34
C CYS A 90 -12.57 -19.84 17.38
N GLU A 91 -13.51 -20.73 17.03
CA GLU A 91 -14.00 -21.78 17.91
C GLU A 91 -12.92 -22.79 18.39
N LYS A 92 -11.76 -22.85 17.71
CA LYS A 92 -10.65 -23.75 18.09
C LYS A 92 -9.61 -23.12 19.00
N CYS A 93 -9.32 -21.83 18.85
CA CYS A 93 -8.21 -21.17 19.55
C CYS A 93 -8.61 -19.90 20.30
N GLY A 94 -9.90 -19.51 20.27
CA GLY A 94 -10.42 -18.32 20.94
C GLY A 94 -9.81 -17.00 20.42
N SER A 95 -9.16 -17.03 19.26
CA SER A 95 -8.47 -15.87 18.69
C SER A 95 -9.40 -15.07 17.78
N GLU A 96 -9.18 -13.76 17.73
CA GLU A 96 -9.91 -12.83 16.86
C GLU A 96 -9.61 -13.11 15.37
N MET A 97 -10.65 -13.35 14.59
CA MET A 97 -10.59 -13.53 13.14
C MET A 97 -11.03 -12.25 12.45
N HIS A 98 -10.11 -11.64 11.70
CA HIS A 98 -10.38 -10.50 10.84
C HIS A 98 -10.70 -10.95 9.42
N LEU A 99 -11.73 -10.35 8.82
CA LEU A 99 -12.08 -10.58 7.41
C LEU A 99 -10.94 -10.10 6.51
N LYS A 100 -10.45 -10.96 5.62
CA LYS A 100 -9.46 -10.62 4.60
C LYS A 100 -10.03 -10.94 3.22
N ASN A 101 -10.35 -9.91 2.46
CA ASN A 101 -10.79 -10.07 1.08
C ASN A 101 -9.56 -10.28 0.19
N GLY A 102 -9.33 -11.51 -0.25
CA GLY A 102 -8.34 -11.86 -1.27
C GLY A 102 -9.01 -12.32 -2.56
N ALA A 103 -8.27 -12.29 -3.68
CA ALA A 103 -8.70 -12.96 -4.89
C ALA A 103 -8.69 -14.48 -4.65
N PHE A 104 -9.88 -15.06 -4.50
CA PHE A 104 -10.06 -16.51 -4.42
C PHE A 104 -10.33 -16.99 -5.84
N TRP A 105 -9.30 -17.51 -6.51
CA TRP A 105 -9.42 -18.23 -7.80
C TRP A 105 -9.37 -19.73 -7.56
#